data_AF-A0A0R3RUQ2-F1
#
_entry.id   AF-A0A0R3RUQ2-F1
#
_cell.length_a   1.000
_cell.length_b   1.000
_cell.length_c   1.000
_cell.angle_alpha   90.00
_cell.angle_beta   90.00
_cell.angle_gamma   90.00
#
_symmetry.space_group_name_H-M   'P 1'
#
loop_
_entity.id
_entity.type
_entity.pdbx_description
1 polymer ?
#
loop_
_entity_poly.entity_id
_entity_poly.type
_entity_poly.pdbx_seq_one_letter_code
_entity_poly.pdbx_strand_id
1 'polypeptide(L)'
;MDKKARKEIIAKTEEIMKILEKSKIRVDIDLRDNYSPGWKFNHWELKGVPIRLELGPRDIKNSQVTCVIRYNRQKSVIPIDNLSTKCSELLDEIHSNMYTKLQLELFVFFPHSLHERIAWQVKVNAVV
;
A
#
# COMPACT_ATOMS: atom_id res chain seq x y z
N MET A 1 23.59 16.88 -3.66
CA MET A 1 22.18 17.26 -3.45
C MET A 1 22.16 18.57 -2.69
N ASP A 2 21.54 19.63 -3.23
CA ASP A 2 21.49 20.93 -2.58
C ASP A 2 20.90 20.82 -1.16
N LYS A 3 21.63 21.32 -0.16
CA LYS A 3 21.21 21.29 1.26
C LYS A 3 19.83 21.93 1.47
N LYS A 4 19.43 22.85 0.59
CA LYS A 4 18.13 23.53 0.62
C LYS A 4 16.96 22.61 0.23
N ALA A 5 17.05 21.94 -0.93
CA ALA A 5 16.02 21.02 -1.40
C ALA A 5 15.79 19.87 -0.42
N ARG A 6 16.85 19.42 0.25
CA ARG A 6 16.73 18.37 1.25
C ARG A 6 15.98 18.80 2.51
N LYS A 7 16.23 20.02 3.02
CA LYS A 7 15.47 20.55 4.16
C LYS A 7 13.99 20.67 3.85
N GLU A 8 13.66 21.09 2.63
CA GLU A 8 12.28 21.19 2.15
C GLU A 8 11.58 19.82 2.10
N ILE A 9 12.27 18.78 1.60
CA ILE A 9 11.76 17.40 1.61
C ILE A 9 11.47 16.92 3.04
N ILE A 10 12.39 17.17 3.97
CA ILE A 10 12.22 16.73 5.37
C ILE A 10 11.02 17.43 6.01
N ALA A 11 10.92 18.75 5.88
CA ALA A 11 9.81 19.52 6.41
C ALA A 11 8.46 19.05 5.86
N LYS A 12 8.39 18.77 4.54
CA LYS A 12 7.15 18.28 3.93
C LYS A 12 6.81 16.85 4.36
N THR A 13 7.81 16.01 4.61
CA THR A 13 7.60 14.65 5.11
C THR A 13 7.06 14.65 6.53
N GLU A 14 7.56 15.56 7.39
CA GLU A 14 7.02 15.77 8.75
C GLU A 14 5.57 16.28 8.73
N GLU A 15 5.22 17.16 7.80
CA GLU A 15 3.82 17.58 7.59
C GLU A 15 2.92 16.40 7.22
N ILE A 16 3.35 15.58 6.26
CA ILE A 16 2.63 14.39 5.82
C ILE A 16 2.43 13.39 6.97
N MET A 17 3.47 13.17 7.77
CA MET A 17 3.38 12.31 8.96
C MET A 17 2.29 12.81 9.92
N LYS A 18 2.27 14.10 10.24
CA LYS A 18 1.23 14.68 11.12
C LYS A 18 -0.18 14.51 10.56
N ILE A 19 -0.35 14.61 9.24
CA ILE A 19 -1.65 14.38 8.58
C ILE A 19 -2.11 12.93 8.78
N LEU A 20 -1.21 11.98 8.55
CA LEU A 20 -1.51 10.55 8.67
C LEU A 20 -1.71 10.11 10.13
N GLU A 21 -0.93 10.65 11.07
CA GLU A 21 -1.09 10.40 12.51
C GLU A 21 -2.43 10.88 13.03
N LYS A 22 -2.93 12.04 12.56
CA LYS A 22 -4.28 12.53 12.88
C LYS A 22 -5.37 11.55 12.42
N SER A 23 -5.12 10.83 11.34
CA SER A 23 -5.99 9.77 10.84
C SER A 23 -5.77 8.41 11.54
N LYS A 24 -5.00 8.37 12.63
CA LYS A 24 -4.64 7.16 13.40
C LYS A 24 -3.88 6.11 12.58
N ILE A 25 -3.22 6.52 11.50
CA ILE A 25 -2.36 5.64 10.70
C ILE A 25 -0.97 5.62 11.35
N ARG A 26 -0.41 4.42 11.52
CA ARG A 26 0.96 4.27 12.01
C ARG A 26 1.94 4.62 10.89
N VAL A 27 2.76 5.64 11.11
CA VAL A 27 3.75 6.13 10.16
C VAL A 27 5.10 6.24 10.83
N ASP A 28 6.15 5.88 10.08
CA ASP A 28 7.54 6.04 10.50
C ASP A 28 8.32 6.68 9.35
N ILE A 29 9.25 7.59 9.67
CA ILE A 29 10.06 8.31 8.67
C ILE A 29 11.52 7.88 8.78
N ASP A 30 12.09 7.40 7.67
CA ASP A 30 13.51 7.07 7.60
C ASP A 30 14.38 8.24 7.10
N LEU A 31 14.79 9.12 8.02
CA LEU A 31 15.64 10.29 7.75
C LEU A 31 17.15 9.99 7.72
N ARG A 32 17.58 8.73 7.79
CA ARG A 32 19.02 8.37 7.91
C ARG A 32 19.77 8.68 6.61
N ASP A 33 20.89 9.39 6.70
CA ASP A 33 21.66 9.79 5.50
C ASP A 33 22.71 8.79 5.05
N ASN A 34 23.13 7.93 5.98
CA ASN A 34 24.21 6.97 5.72
C ASN A 34 23.82 5.85 4.76
N TYR A 35 22.54 5.75 4.39
CA TYR A 35 22.02 4.69 3.54
C TYR A 35 21.45 5.26 2.25
N SER A 36 21.78 4.60 1.14
CA SER A 36 21.20 4.94 -0.15
C SER A 36 19.67 4.70 -0.14
N PRO A 37 18.89 5.47 -0.92
CA PRO A 37 17.44 5.26 -1.01
C PRO A 37 17.05 3.82 -1.38
N GLY A 38 17.80 3.18 -2.28
CA GLY A 38 17.58 1.78 -2.66
C GLY A 38 17.77 0.80 -1.51
N TRP A 39 18.76 1.02 -0.64
CA TRP A 39 18.93 0.21 0.56
C TRP A 39 17.75 0.36 1.52
N LYS A 40 17.25 1.60 1.71
CA LYS A 40 16.07 1.85 2.54
C LYS A 40 14.84 1.14 2.01
N PHE A 41 14.63 1.16 0.69
CA PHE A 41 13.49 0.46 0.08
C PHE A 41 13.52 -1.03 0.39
N ASN A 42 14.69 -1.67 0.24
CA ASN A 42 14.84 -3.08 0.58
C ASN A 42 14.62 -3.34 2.08
N HIS A 43 15.21 -2.53 2.95
CA HIS A 43 15.06 -2.67 4.41
C HIS A 43 13.60 -2.67 4.86
N TRP A 44 12.79 -1.75 4.34
CA TRP A 44 11.36 -1.64 4.68
C TRP A 44 10.49 -2.67 3.94
N GLU A 45 10.90 -3.12 2.75
CA GLU A 45 10.25 -4.23 2.06
C GLU A 45 10.43 -5.57 2.78
N LEU A 46 11.60 -5.80 3.37
CA LEU A 46 11.89 -6.99 4.18
C LEU A 46 11.12 -6.98 5.51
N LYS A 47 10.96 -5.80 6.12
CA LYS A 47 10.12 -5.62 7.31
C LYS A 47 8.61 -5.81 7.04
N GLY A 48 8.20 -5.89 5.78
CA GLY A 48 6.80 -6.11 5.41
C GLY A 48 5.91 -4.89 5.60
N VAL A 49 6.47 -3.67 5.52
CA VAL A 49 5.66 -2.44 5.57
C VAL A 49 4.68 -2.48 4.37
N PRO A 50 3.35 -2.34 4.60
CA PRO A 50 2.35 -2.57 3.54
C PRO A 50 2.37 -1.48 2.46
N ILE A 51 2.59 -0.22 2.87
CA ILE A 51 2.58 0.95 2.00
C ILE A 51 3.87 1.74 2.23
N ARG A 52 4.57 2.09 1.15
CA ARG A 52 5.71 3.00 1.16
C ARG A 52 5.35 4.29 0.45
N LEU A 53 5.58 5.42 1.10
CA LEU A 53 5.43 6.74 0.51
C LEU A 53 6.80 7.27 0.11
N GLU A 54 6.95 7.60 -1.17
CA GLU A 54 8.15 8.19 -1.77
C GLU A 54 7.85 9.67 -2.07
N LEU A 55 8.73 10.56 -1.59
CA LEU A 55 8.62 12.00 -1.80
C LEU A 55 9.88 12.52 -2.50
N GLY A 56 9.74 12.91 -3.77
CA GLY A 56 10.79 13.55 -4.54
C GLY A 56 10.63 15.08 -4.61
N PRO A 57 11.67 15.81 -5.03
CA PRO A 57 11.58 17.26 -5.25
C PRO A 57 10.60 17.64 -6.37
N ARG A 58 10.30 16.72 -7.29
CA ARG A 58 9.25 16.92 -8.32
C ARG A 58 7.84 16.78 -7.73
N ASP A 59 7.67 15.82 -6.82
CA ASP A 59 6.38 15.54 -6.19
C ASP A 59 5.96 16.68 -5.24
N ILE A 60 6.92 17.29 -4.55
CA ILE A 60 6.69 18.48 -3.72
C ILE A 60 6.13 19.64 -4.55
N LYS A 61 6.68 19.88 -5.75
CA LYS A 61 6.19 20.96 -6.64
C LYS A 61 4.76 20.73 -7.13
N ASN A 62 4.36 19.47 -7.24
CA ASN A 62 3.05 19.06 -7.70
C ASN A 62 2.08 18.74 -6.54
N SER A 63 2.48 18.95 -5.28
CA SER A 63 1.70 18.61 -4.09
C SER A 63 1.17 17.16 -4.09
N GLN A 64 2.01 16.22 -4.52
CA GLN A 64 1.67 14.80 -4.63
C GLN A 64 2.71 13.94 -3.90
N VAL A 65 2.37 12.67 -3.68
CA VAL A 65 3.28 11.63 -3.17
C VAL A 65 3.16 10.39 -4.03
N THR A 66 4.27 9.68 -4.20
CA THR A 66 4.25 8.38 -4.88
C THR A 66 4.07 7.29 -3.84
N CYS A 67 2.95 6.58 -3.90
CA CYS A 67 2.64 5.44 -3.06
C CYS A 67 3.04 4.15 -3.76
N VAL A 68 3.75 3.29 -3.06
CA VAL A 68 4.16 1.97 -3.53
C VAL A 68 3.62 0.90 -2.59
N ILE A 69 2.87 -0.05 -3.14
CA ILE A 69 2.24 -1.13 -2.38
C ILE A 69 3.16 -2.35 -2.36
N ARG A 70 3.33 -2.97 -1.20
CA ARG A 70 4.32 -4.05 -1.00
C ARG A 70 4.01 -5.35 -1.73
N TYR A 71 2.75 -5.79 -1.74
CA TYR A 71 2.42 -7.13 -2.23
C TYR A 71 2.42 -7.22 -3.77
N ASN A 72 1.97 -6.17 -4.46
CA ASN A 72 1.88 -6.12 -5.92
C ASN A 72 2.95 -5.22 -6.57
N ARG A 73 3.75 -4.48 -5.79
CA ARG A 73 4.73 -3.48 -6.27
C ARG A 73 4.13 -2.39 -7.16
N GLN A 74 2.81 -2.20 -7.10
CA GLN A 74 2.12 -1.17 -7.87
C GLN A 74 2.48 0.20 -7.32
N LYS A 75 2.70 1.14 -8.23
CA LYS A 75 2.96 2.55 -7.92
C LYS A 75 1.72 3.36 -8.29
N SER A 76 1.27 4.20 -7.37
CA SER A 76 0.19 5.16 -7.59
C SER A 76 0.64 6.54 -7.12
N VAL A 77 0.20 7.58 -7.82
CA VAL A 77 0.45 8.97 -7.41
C VAL A 77 -0.80 9.45 -6.66
N ILE A 78 -0.61 9.94 -5.44
CA ILE A 78 -1.71 10.37 -4.56
C ILE A 78 -1.49 11.86 -4.22
N PRO A 79 -2.47 12.73 -4.45
CA PRO A 79 -2.43 14.12 -3.99
C PRO A 79 -2.36 14.20 -2.46
N ILE A 80 -1.62 15.16 -1.92
CA ILE A 80 -1.44 15.32 -0.46
C ILE A 80 -2.79 15.58 0.23
N ASP A 81 -3.71 16.29 -0.42
CA ASP A 81 -5.02 16.65 0.14
C ASP A 81 -5.90 15.44 0.47
N ASN A 82 -5.81 14.39 -0.36
CA ASN A 82 -6.61 13.16 -0.22
C ASN A 82 -5.80 12.00 0.38
N LEU A 83 -4.61 12.27 0.91
CA LEU A 83 -3.66 11.24 1.31
C LEU A 83 -4.19 10.36 2.45
N SER A 84 -4.80 10.95 3.47
CA SER A 84 -5.33 10.23 4.63
C SER A 84 -6.40 9.23 4.23
N THR A 85 -7.43 9.69 3.53
CA THR A 85 -8.54 8.86 3.03
C THR A 85 -8.01 7.75 2.14
N LYS A 86 -7.11 8.09 1.20
CA LYS A 86 -6.61 7.10 0.25
C LYS A 86 -5.72 6.05 0.90
N CYS A 87 -4.90 6.45 1.87
CA CYS A 87 -4.10 5.49 2.64
C CYS A 87 -4.98 4.53 3.45
N SER A 88 -6.06 5.00 4.06
CA SER A 88 -7.00 4.13 4.79
C SER A 88 -7.68 3.13 3.84
N GLU A 89 -8.23 3.60 2.72
CA GLU A 89 -8.83 2.72 1.69
C GLU A 89 -7.85 1.66 1.21
N LEU A 90 -6.60 2.04 0.93
CA LEU A 90 -5.58 1.11 0.46
C LEU A 90 -5.21 0.08 1.54
N LEU A 91 -5.18 0.46 2.81
CA LEU A 91 -4.92 -0.48 3.90
C LEU A 91 -6.06 -1.51 4.04
N ASP A 92 -7.31 -1.06 3.92
CA ASP A 92 -8.49 -1.93 3.96
C ASP A 92 -8.54 -2.86 2.74
N GLU A 93 -8.19 -2.34 1.56
CA GLU A 93 -8.07 -3.12 0.33
C GLU A 93 -6.97 -4.19 0.44
N ILE A 94 -5.79 -3.81 0.96
CA ILE A 94 -4.67 -4.75 1.21
C ILE A 94 -5.13 -5.86 2.15
N HIS A 95 -5.79 -5.51 3.26
CA HIS A 95 -6.31 -6.49 4.21
C HIS A 95 -7.29 -7.45 3.53
N SER A 96 -8.30 -6.90 2.86
CA SER A 96 -9.36 -7.69 2.20
C SER A 96 -8.81 -8.63 1.14
N ASN A 97 -7.86 -8.16 0.34
CA ASN A 97 -7.20 -8.95 -0.70
C ASN A 97 -6.37 -10.09 -0.10
N MET A 98 -5.60 -9.83 0.96
CA MET A 98 -4.80 -10.85 1.63
C MET A 98 -5.68 -11.90 2.32
N TYR A 99 -6.74 -11.46 2.99
CA TYR A 99 -7.69 -12.35 3.65
C TYR A 99 -8.42 -13.25 2.64
N THR A 100 -8.91 -12.67 1.55
CA THR A 100 -9.59 -13.42 0.48
C THR A 100 -8.68 -14.44 -0.16
N LYS A 101 -7.41 -14.08 -0.42
CA LYS A 101 -6.41 -15.01 -0.96
C LYS A 101 -6.18 -16.20 -0.03
N LEU A 102 -6.05 -15.95 1.28
CA LEU A 102 -5.90 -17.01 2.28
C LEU A 102 -7.12 -17.93 2.34
N GLN A 103 -8.34 -17.38 2.31
CA GLN A 103 -9.57 -18.18 2.31
C GLN A 103 -9.66 -19.09 1.07
N LEU A 104 -9.29 -18.57 -0.10
CA LEU A 104 -9.26 -19.35 -1.34
C LEU A 104 -8.22 -20.48 -1.26
N GLU A 105 -7.01 -20.21 -0.76
CA GLU A 105 -5.97 -21.24 -0.60
C GLU A 105 -6.37 -22.30 0.42
N LEU A 106 -7.02 -21.92 1.53
CA LEU A 106 -7.56 -22.87 2.52
C LEU A 106 -8.64 -23.76 1.90
N PHE A 107 -9.53 -23.19 1.09
CA PHE A 107 -10.59 -23.91 0.40
C PHE A 107 -10.04 -24.90 -0.64
N VAL A 108 -8.95 -24.55 -1.31
CA VAL A 108 -8.26 -25.45 -2.27
C VAL A 108 -7.46 -26.54 -1.55
N PHE A 109 -6.93 -26.29 -0.35
CA PHE A 109 -6.12 -27.25 0.41
C PHE A 109 -6.95 -28.29 1.19
N PHE A 110 -8.21 -27.99 1.51
CA PHE A 110 -9.17 -28.95 2.08
C PHE A 110 -10.24 -29.43 1.07
N PRO A 111 -9.88 -30.11 -0.05
CA PRO A 111 -10.87 -30.76 -0.90
C PRO A 111 -11.32 -32.12 -0.35
N HIS A 112 -10.86 -32.54 0.84
CA HIS A 112 -10.96 -33.92 1.32
C HIS A 112 -12.17 -34.21 2.23
N SER A 113 -13.36 -33.77 1.82
CA SER A 113 -14.61 -34.45 2.13
C SER A 113 -15.59 -34.25 0.98
N LEU A 114 -15.45 -35.15 0.00
CA LEU A 114 -16.03 -35.17 -1.34
C LEU A 114 -17.57 -35.29 -1.43
N HIS A 115 -18.34 -34.97 -0.39
CA HIS A 115 -19.79 -35.20 -0.38
C HIS A 115 -20.69 -33.99 -0.68
N GLU A 116 -20.18 -32.75 -0.67
CA GLU A 116 -21.02 -31.56 -0.93
C GLU A 116 -20.44 -30.64 -2.01
N ARG A 117 -20.16 -31.21 -3.19
CA ARG A 117 -19.94 -30.43 -4.42
C ARG A 117 -21.28 -30.13 -5.14
N ILE A 118 -22.22 -29.54 -4.42
CA ILE A 118 -23.42 -28.87 -4.95
C ILE A 118 -23.19 -27.38 -4.62
N ALA A 119 -23.18 -26.37 -5.47
CA ALA A 119 -23.45 -26.21 -6.88
C ALA A 119 -22.80 -24.87 -7.30
N TRP A 120 -21.87 -24.89 -8.24
CA TRP A 120 -21.58 -23.74 -9.10
C TRP A 120 -22.00 -24.11 -10.53
N GLN A 121 -23.26 -24.52 -10.70
CA GLN A 121 -23.86 -24.63 -12.03
C GLN A 121 -24.63 -23.34 -12.32
N VAL A 122 -24.10 -22.50 -13.20
CA VAL A 122 -24.90 -21.50 -13.91
C VAL A 122 -25.60 -22.24 -15.04
N LYS A 123 -26.91 -22.47 -14.90
CA LYS A 123 -27.75 -22.96 -16.01
C LYS A 123 -28.34 -21.75 -16.74
N VAL A 124 -27.97 -21.61 -18.01
CA VAL A 124 -28.67 -20.75 -18.96
C VAL A 124 -29.69 -21.62 -19.68
N ASN A 125 -30.98 -21.35 -19.46
CA ASN A 125 -32.04 -22.00 -20.23
C ASN A 125 -32.40 -21.08 -21.41
N ALA A 126 -32.36 -21.64 -22.62
CA ALA A 126 -32.99 -21.03 -23.78
C ALA A 126 -34.49 -21.32 -23.72
N VAL A 127 -35.31 -20.27 -23.85
CA VAL A 127 -36.75 -20.40 -24.11
C VAL A 127 -36.91 -20.42 -25.62
N VAL A 128 -37.33 -21.57 -26.16
CA VAL A 128 -38.02 -21.70 -27.44
C VAL A 128 -39.26 -22.53 -27.18
#